data_AF-A0A3D1B1E4-F1
#
_entry.id   AF-A0A3D1B1E4-F1
#
_cell.length_a   1.000
_cell.length_b   1.000
_cell.length_c   1.000
_cell.angle_alpha   90.00
_cell.angle_beta   90.00
_cell.angle_gamma   90.00
#
_symmetry.space_group_name_H-M   'P 1'
#
loop_
_entity.id
_entity.type
_entity.pdbx_description
1 polymer ?
#
loop_
_entity_poly.entity_id
_entity_poly.type
_entity_poly.pdbx_seq_one_letter_code
_entity_poly.pdbx_strand_id
1 'polypeptide(L)' 'MSIQNLNQVAKDLGVQNAAGLRKQELIFKILQTQAEKSGLIFSEGV' A
#
# COMPACT_ATOMS: atom_id res chain seq x y z
N MET A 1 -9.52 2.11 -11.11
CA MET A 1 -9.36 2.35 -9.66
C MET A 1 -9.05 3.83 -9.41
N SER A 2 -9.89 4.54 -8.66
CA SER A 2 -9.70 5.96 -8.30
C SER A 2 -8.77 6.11 -7.09
N ILE A 3 -8.25 7.31 -6.88
CA ILE A 3 -7.45 7.63 -5.69
C ILE A 3 -8.26 7.49 -4.39
N GLN A 4 -9.58 7.71 -4.44
CA GLN A 4 -10.47 7.53 -3.30
C GLN A 4 -10.55 6.06 -2.90
N ASN A 5 -10.70 5.15 -3.87
CA ASN A 5 -10.74 3.71 -3.61
C ASN A 5 -9.40 3.22 -3.05
N LEU A 6 -8.28 3.75 -3.55
CA LEU A 6 -6.95 3.42 -3.02
C LEU A 6 -6.77 3.90 -1.57
N ASN A 7 -7.24 5.10 -1.23
CA ASN A 7 -7.20 5.61 0.14
C ASN A 7 -8.05 4.75 1.10
N GLN A 8 -9.20 4.25 0.64
CA GLN A 8 -10.02 3.35 1.44
C GLN A 8 -9.29 2.03 1.72
N VAL A 9 -8.75 1.39 0.68
CA VAL A 9 -7.96 0.15 0.83
C VAL A 9 -6.75 0.38 1.74
N ALA A 10 -6.04 1.50 1.59
CA ALA A 10 -4.91 1.88 2.42
C ALA A 10 -5.31 2.02 3.90
N LYS A 11 -6.47 2.63 4.19
CA LYS A 11 -7.01 2.75 5.54
C LYS A 11 -7.34 1.38 6.12
N ASP A 12 -8.00 0.51 5.35
CA ASP A 12 -8.39 -0.84 5.79
C ASP A 12 -7.15 -1.71 6.07
N LEU A 13 -6.07 -1.50 5.34
CA LEU A 13 -4.78 -2.16 5.56
C LEU A 13 -3.94 -1.51 6.68
N GLY A 14 -4.32 -0.33 7.19
CA GLY A 14 -3.58 0.38 8.23
C GLY A 14 -2.35 1.16 7.72
N VAL A 15 -2.31 1.49 6.42
CA VAL A 15 -1.23 2.29 5.82
C VAL A 15 -1.31 3.73 6.32
N GLN A 16 -0.30 4.16 7.10
CA GLN A 16 -0.22 5.52 7.61
C GLN A 16 0.21 6.53 6.54
N ASN A 17 -0.31 7.76 6.66
CA ASN A 17 0.00 8.91 5.80
C ASN A 17 -0.33 8.70 4.31
N ALA A 18 -1.33 7.87 4.00
CA ALA A 18 -1.77 7.58 2.62
C ALA A 18 -2.29 8.79 1.84
N ALA A 19 -2.94 9.74 2.51
CA ALA A 19 -3.59 10.90 1.87
C ALA A 19 -2.64 11.87 1.17
N GLY A 20 -1.34 11.87 1.53
CA GLY A 20 -0.31 12.69 0.90
C GLY A 20 0.43 12.02 -0.27
N LEU A 21 0.16 10.73 -0.52
CA LEU A 21 0.87 9.96 -1.53
C LEU A 21 0.27 10.17 -2.92
N ARG A 22 1.13 10.22 -3.95
CA ARG A 22 0.66 10.12 -5.34
C ARG A 22 0.11 8.72 -5.59
N LYS A 23 -0.73 8.58 -6.61
CA LYS A 23 -1.40 7.32 -6.96
C LYS A 23 -0.44 6.12 -7.02
N GLN A 24 0.71 6.26 -7.68
CA GLN A 24 1.70 5.19 -7.80
C GLN A 24 2.34 4.84 -6.45
N GLU A 25 2.74 5.84 -5.67
CA GLU A 25 3.31 5.64 -4.33
C GLU A 25 2.32 4.95 -3.40
N LEU A 26 1.04 5.35 -3.47
CA LEU A 26 -0.03 4.75 -2.70
C LEU A 26 -0.25 3.28 -3.07
N ILE A 27 -0.26 2.97 -4.37
CA ILE A 27 -0.36 1.58 -4.86
C ILE A 27 0.83 0.76 -4.34
N PHE A 28 2.05 1.27 -4.47
CA PHE A 28 3.25 0.55 -4.04
C PHE A 28 3.20 0.26 -2.53
N LYS A 29 2.83 1.25 -1.72
CA LYS A 29 2.73 1.09 -0.26
C LYS A 29 1.64 0.12 0.15
N ILE A 30 0.49 0.12 -0.53
CA ILE A 30 -0.57 -0.88 -0.35
C ILE A 30 -0.04 -2.30 -0.62
N LEU A 31 0.66 -2.50 -1.74
CA LEU A 31 1.23 -3.80 -2.11
C LEU A 31 2.27 -4.27 -1.09
N GLN A 32 3.16 -3.37 -0.67
CA GLN A 32 4.17 -3.64 0.35
C GLN A 32 3.53 -4.09 1.67
N THR A 33 2.58 -3.32 2.20
CA THR A 33 1.88 -3.67 3.45
C THR A 33 1.11 -4.99 3.34
N GLN A 34 0.50 -5.27 2.19
CA GLN A 34 -0.20 -6.54 1.96
C GLN A 34 0.77 -7.73 1.93
N ALA A 35 1.94 -7.58 1.30
CA ALA A 35 2.98 -8.60 1.26
C ALA A 35 3.55 -8.89 2.67
N GLU A 36 3.88 -7.85 3.43
CA GLU A 36 4.34 -7.94 4.83
C GLU A 36 3.34 -8.68 5.72
N LYS A 37 2.05 -8.31 5.64
CA LYS A 37 0.97 -8.98 6.40
C LYS A 37 0.75 -10.43 6.03
N SER A 38 1.03 -10.81 4.78
CA SER A 38 0.84 -12.17 4.29
C SER A 38 2.03 -13.08 4.64
N GLY A 39 3.05 -12.57 5.33
CA GLY A 39 4.31 -13.29 5.58
C GLY A 39 5.17 -13.46 4.32
N LEU A 40 4.74 -12.86 3.19
CA LEU A 40 5.49 -12.77 1.94
C LEU A 40 6.39 -11.54 2.04
N ILE A 41 7.38 -11.58 2.93
CA ILE A 41 8.42 -10.56 2.91
C ILE A 41 9.17 -10.79 1.59
N PHE A 42 9.11 -9.81 0.68
CA PHE A 42 9.94 -9.76 -0.52
C PHE A 42 11.40 -9.68 -0.08
N SER A 43 11.96 -10.83 0.25
CA SER A 43 13.38 -11.04 0.51
C SER A 43 14.04 -11.28 -0.83
N GLU A 44 14.08 -10.26 -1.67
CA GLU A 44 15.04 -10.15 -2.78
C GLU A 44 14.86 -8.76 -3.39
N GLY A 45 15.81 -7.87 -3.04
CA GLY A 45 15.97 -6.61 -3.71
C GLY A 45 16.48 -6.82 -5.13
N VAL A 46 16.02 -5.96 -6.02
CA VAL A 46 16.72 -5.44 -7.21
C VAL A 46 16.08 -4.12 -7.61
#